data_AF-A0A1H7TFY8-F1
#
_entry.id   AF-A0A1H7TFY8-F1
#
_cell.length_a   1.000
_cell.length_b   1.000
_cell.length_c   1.000
_cell.angle_alpha   90.00
_cell.angle_beta   90.00
_cell.angle_gamma   90.00
#
_symmetry.space_group_name_H-M   'P 1'
#
loop_
_entity.id
_entity.type
_entity.pdbx_description
1 polymer ?
#
loop_
_entity_poly.entity_id
_entity_poly.type
_entity_poly.pdbx_seq_one_letter_code
_entity_poly.pdbx_strand_id
1 'polypeptide(L)' 'MFTQFFIVIIALLSLVSALLVGSYFWAFCAMVMLLGGIHLIYKLKTGKDIGDK' A
#
# COMPACT_ATOMS: atom_id res chain seq x y z
N MET A 1 -1.92 -11.58 -9.02
CA MET A 1 -2.25 -10.16 -9.24
C MET A 1 -3.48 -9.68 -8.47
N PHE A 2 -4.56 -10.49 -8.37
CA PHE A 2 -5.78 -10.12 -7.61
C PHE A 2 -5.52 -9.77 -6.13
N THR A 3 -4.73 -10.59 -5.42
CA THR A 3 -4.41 -10.37 -3.99
C THR A 3 -3.68 -9.05 -3.73
N GLN A 4 -2.80 -8.63 -4.63
CA GLN A 4 -2.05 -7.39 -4.45
C GLN A 4 -2.91 -6.14 -4.70
N PHE A 5 -3.78 -6.20 -5.71
CA PHE A 5 -4.81 -5.18 -5.93
C PHE A 5 -5.73 -5.06 -4.71
N PHE A 6 -6.13 -6.20 -4.14
CA PHE A 6 -6.94 -6.26 -2.94
C PHE A 6 -6.24 -5.60 -1.74
N ILE A 7 -4.93 -5.83 -1.56
CA ILE A 7 -4.11 -5.20 -0.51
C ILE A 7 -4.07 -3.67 -0.69
N VAL A 8 -3.90 -3.16 -1.92
CA VAL A 8 -3.89 -1.70 -2.17
C VAL A 8 -5.24 -1.07 -1.85
N ILE A 9 -6.34 -1.72 -2.22
CA ILE A 9 -7.70 -1.23 -1.93
C ILE A 9 -7.97 -1.20 -0.41
N ILE A 10 -7.58 -2.26 0.31
CA ILE A 10 -7.70 -2.31 1.77
C ILE A 10 -6.83 -1.23 2.43
N ALA A 11 -5.60 -1.04 1.95
CA ALA A 11 -4.71 0.00 2.48
C ALA A 11 -5.31 1.40 2.28
N LEU A 12 -5.93 1.66 1.13
CA LEU A 12 -6.67 2.90 0.86
C LEU A 12 -7.86 3.10 1.80
N LEU A 13 -8.69 2.07 1.99
CA LEU A 13 -9.83 2.11 2.91
C LEU A 13 -9.38 2.32 4.36
N SER A 14 -8.30 1.66 4.77
CA SER A 14 -7.70 1.83 6.10
C SER A 14 -7.13 3.23 6.28
N LEU A 15 -6.53 3.83 5.24
CA LEU A 15 -6.02 5.20 5.26
C LEU A 15 -7.16 6.19 5.47
N VAL A 16 -8.24 6.07 4.69
CA VAL A 16 -9.42 6.96 4.78
C VAL A 16 -10.09 6.81 6.15
N SER A 17 -10.25 5.59 6.64
CA SER A 17 -10.84 5.32 7.96
C SER A 17 -10.00 5.88 9.08
N ALA A 18 -8.67 5.71 9.03
CA ALA A 18 -7.75 6.26 10.01
C ALA A 18 -7.76 7.80 10.02
N LEU A 19 -7.87 8.42 8.84
CA LEU A 19 -7.95 9.88 8.69
C LEU A 19 -9.27 10.42 9.23
N LEU A 20 -10.37 9.70 9.01
CA LEU A 20 -11.70 10.04 9.54
C LEU A 20 -11.76 9.95 11.07
N VAL A 21 -11.12 8.93 11.65
CA VAL A 21 -11.03 8.74 13.11
C VAL A 21 -10.02 9.69 13.76
N GLY A 22 -9.19 10.41 12.97
CA GLY A 22 -8.14 11.29 13.49
C GLY A 22 -6.93 10.54 14.06
N SER A 23 -6.79 9.24 13.73
CA SER A 23 -5.68 8.42 14.21
C SER A 23 -4.51 8.51 13.24
N TYR A 24 -3.67 9.52 13.42
CA TYR A 24 -2.52 9.81 12.55
C TYR A 24 -1.48 8.68 12.52
N PHE A 25 -1.30 7.95 13.63
CA PHE A 25 -0.40 6.80 13.69
C PHE A 25 -0.88 5.66 12.79
N TRP A 26 -2.19 5.41 12.78
CA TRP A 26 -2.80 4.41 11.90
C TRP A 26 -2.76 4.86 10.44
N ALA A 27 -2.97 6.15 10.17
CA ALA A 27 -2.84 6.70 8.83
C ALA A 27 -1.41 6.51 8.28
N PHE A 28 -0.38 6.74 9.11
CA PHE A 28 1.00 6.48 8.72
C PHE A 28 1.24 4.99 8.42
N CYS A 29 0.73 4.09 9.27
CA CYS A 29 0.85 2.65 9.07
C CYS A 29 0.19 2.19 7.75
N ALA A 30 -1.02 2.69 7.47
CA ALA A 30 -1.73 2.42 6.21
C ALA A 30 -0.96 2.94 5.00
N MET A 31 -0.31 4.10 5.12
CA MET A 31 0.51 4.68 4.06
C MET A 31 1.74 3.82 3.73
N VAL A 32 2.44 3.29 4.75
CA VAL A 32 3.57 2.37 4.56
C VAL A 32 3.11 1.07 3.89
N MET A 33 1.96 0.54 4.31
CA MET A 33 1.37 -0.69 3.74
C MET A 33 0.98 -0.50 2.27
N LEU A 34 0.47 0.68 1.91
CA LEU A 34 0.13 1.06 0.54
C LEU A 34 1.40 1.15 -0.33
N LEU A 35 2.46 1.79 0.17
CA LEU A 35 3.73 1.89 -0.53
C LEU A 35 4.36 0.51 -0.78
N GLY A 36 4.37 -0.36 0.23
CA GLY A 36 4.82 -1.75 0.10
C GLY A 36 3.99 -2.55 -0.89
N GLY A 37 2.67 -2.37 -0.89
CA GLY A 37 1.76 -3.00 -1.86
C GLY A 37 2.07 -2.59 -3.31
N ILE A 38 2.26 -1.29 -3.56
CA ILE A 38 2.64 -0.77 -4.88
C ILE A 38 4.00 -1.32 -5.32
N HIS A 39 4.97 -1.35 -4.41
CA HIS A 39 6.32 -1.87 -4.70
C HIS A 39 6.29 -3.35 -5.07
N LEU A 40 5.50 -4.15 -4.35
CA LEU A 40 5.31 -5.56 -4.64
C LEU A 40 4.60 -5.76 -5.99
N ILE A 41 3.60 -4.94 -6.32
CA ILE A 41 2.94 -4.95 -7.64
C ILE A 41 3.91 -4.58 -8.75
N TYR A 42 4.71 -3.53 -8.55
CA TYR A 42 5.72 -3.10 -9.50
C TYR A 42 6.69 -4.25 -9.78
N LYS A 43 7.27 -4.84 -8.73
CA LYS A 43 8.17 -5.99 -8.83
C LYS A 43 7.55 -7.18 -9.55
N LEU A 44 6.27 -7.47 -9.30
CA LEU A 44 5.57 -8.57 -9.98
C LEU A 44 5.25 -8.27 -11.45
N LYS A 45 5.15 -6.99 -11.84
CA LYS A 45 4.84 -6.58 -13.21
C LYS A 45 6.09 -6.41 -14.07
N THR A 46 7.17 -5.85 -13.53
CA THR A 46 8.43 -5.60 -14.26
C THR A 46 9.50 -6.64 -13.97
N GLY A 47 9.34 -7.49 -12.94
CA GLY A 47 10.36 -8.43 -12.48
C GLY A 47 11.53 -7.75 -11.76
N LYS A 48 11.55 -6.41 -11.70
CA LYS A 48 12.61 -5.59 -11.10
C LYS A 48 12.14 -4.90 -9.83
N ASP A 49 13.03 -4.80 -8.87
CA ASP A 49 12.80 -3.98 -7.67
C ASP A 49 12.79 -2.49 -8.06
N ILE A 50 11.99 -1.64 -7.40
CA ILE A 50 11.94 -0.17 -7.69
C ILE A 50 13.33 0.49 -7.52
N GLY A 51 14.23 -0.12 -6.75
CA GLY A 51 15.61 0.34 -6.58
C GLY A 51 16.66 -0.36 -7.47
N ASP A 52 16.24 -1.31 -8.31
CA ASP A 52 17.15 -2.09 -9.16
C ASP A 52 17.47 -1.30 -10.44
N LYS A 53 18.63 -0.63 -10.45
CA LYS A 53 19.19 0.07 -11.62
C LYS A 53 19.54 -0.95 -12.70
#